data_AF-A0A519UXL1-F1
#
_entry.id   AF-A0A519UXL1-F1
#
_cell.length_a   1.000
_cell.length_b   1.000
_cell.length_c   1.000
_cell.angle_alpha   90.00
_cell.angle_beta   90.00
_cell.angle_gamma   90.00
#
_symmetry.space_group_name_H-M   'P 1'
#
loop_
_entity.id
_entity.type
_entity.pdbx_description
1 polymer ?
#
loop_
_entity_poly.entity_id
_entity_poly.type
_entity_poly.pdbx_seq_one_letter_code
_entity_poly.pdbx_strand_id
1 'polypeptide(L)'
;VSKAVALIDNGTVGWFFSGVTVLYGLLLGLLTVATWQNYSAAADIASREAASIAVLYRDLSGYPDAVGQPLQAQLRAYTESIVQRSWPAQRRGMANDEERLELTQFQRALLHTEVSSMSQQVLHSEAIATFNKLVELRRQRIESISASVPGVLWAAVLIGALLTIVFSYCFVVVSLRLHALLTGLLALMVGVMVFLIAALDHPYLGDVSVSPDAYQVVLDKVMAPTP
;
A
#
# COMPACT_ATOMS: atom_id res chain seq x y z
N VAL A 1 -19.60 51.03 -0.03
CA VAL A 1 -19.10 49.91 -0.87
C VAL A 1 -18.10 50.50 -1.85
N SER A 2 -16.81 50.17 -1.70
CA SER A 2 -15.71 50.90 -2.36
C SER A 2 -15.65 50.62 -3.87
N LYS A 3 -15.15 51.60 -4.65
CA LYS A 3 -15.00 51.55 -6.12
C LYS A 3 -14.31 50.29 -6.67
N ALA A 4 -13.54 49.57 -5.84
CA ALA A 4 -12.88 48.33 -6.23
C ALA A 4 -13.86 47.18 -6.51
N VAL A 5 -14.97 47.07 -5.77
CA VAL A 5 -15.97 46.01 -5.97
C VAL A 5 -16.73 46.19 -7.30
N ALA A 6 -16.84 47.43 -7.78
CA ALA A 6 -17.48 47.74 -9.07
C ALA A 6 -16.61 47.39 -10.30
N LEU A 7 -15.32 47.09 -10.10
CA LEU A 7 -14.38 46.70 -11.16
C LEU A 7 -14.24 45.18 -11.32
N ILE A 8 -14.82 44.40 -10.40
CA ILE A 8 -14.74 42.93 -10.44
C ILE A 8 -15.86 42.40 -11.34
N ASP A 9 -15.49 41.99 -12.55
CA ASP A 9 -16.38 41.27 -13.46
C ASP A 9 -16.32 39.76 -13.18
N ASN A 10 -17.45 39.20 -12.71
CA ASN A 10 -17.58 37.77 -12.44
C ASN A 10 -17.32 36.90 -13.69
N GLY A 11 -17.55 37.41 -14.90
CA GLY A 11 -17.24 36.68 -16.14
C GLY A 11 -15.74 36.44 -16.29
N THR A 12 -14.95 37.51 -16.17
CA THR A 12 -13.48 37.46 -16.21
C THR A 12 -12.91 36.61 -15.07
N VAL A 13 -13.36 36.84 -13.83
CA VAL A 13 -12.95 36.05 -12.66
C VAL A 13 -13.31 34.57 -12.85
N GLY A 14 -14.50 34.29 -13.38
CA GLY A 14 -14.99 32.95 -13.66
C GLY A 14 -14.12 32.18 -14.65
N TRP A 15 -13.67 32.82 -15.73
CA TRP A 15 -12.81 32.16 -16.72
C TRP A 15 -11.43 31.82 -16.15
N PHE A 16 -10.79 32.75 -15.41
CA PHE A 16 -9.52 32.50 -14.73
C PHE A 16 -9.64 31.39 -13.67
N PHE A 17 -10.69 31.47 -12.83
CA PHE A 17 -10.97 30.45 -11.81
C PHE A 17 -11.17 29.07 -12.43
N SER A 18 -11.95 28.99 -13.51
CA SER A 18 -12.17 27.73 -14.24
C SER A 18 -10.86 27.15 -14.78
N GLY A 19 -9.99 27.95 -15.39
CA GLY A 19 -8.69 27.48 -15.88
C GLY A 19 -7.80 26.92 -14.76
N VAL A 20 -7.69 27.63 -13.63
CA VAL A 20 -6.88 27.19 -12.48
C VAL A 20 -7.45 25.93 -11.84
N THR A 21 -8.76 25.88 -11.62
CA THR A 21 -9.44 24.74 -10.98
C THR A 21 -9.43 23.48 -11.84
N VAL A 22 -9.47 23.59 -13.17
CA VAL A 22 -9.31 22.44 -14.08
C VAL A 22 -7.92 21.83 -13.94
N LEU A 23 -6.86 22.64 -13.95
CA LEU A 23 -5.48 22.15 -13.78
C LEU A 23 -5.27 21.54 -12.39
N TYR A 24 -5.83 22.18 -11.35
CA TYR A 24 -5.77 21.68 -9.99
C TYR A 24 -6.56 20.37 -9.82
N GLY A 25 -7.75 20.28 -10.39
CA GLY A 25 -8.55 19.06 -10.41
C GLY A 25 -7.85 17.91 -11.12
N LEU A 26 -7.17 18.19 -12.24
CA LEU A 26 -6.33 17.21 -12.93
C LEU A 26 -5.17 16.72 -12.05
N LEU A 27 -4.47 17.62 -11.37
CA LEU A 27 -3.42 17.25 -10.41
C LEU A 27 -3.95 16.33 -9.31
N LEU A 28 -5.07 16.69 -8.68
CA LEU A 28 -5.72 15.88 -7.64
C LEU A 28 -6.12 14.50 -8.16
N GLY A 29 -6.71 14.44 -9.36
CA GLY A 29 -7.12 13.18 -9.99
C GLY A 29 -5.92 12.26 -10.27
N LEU A 30 -4.84 12.80 -10.83
CA LEU A 30 -3.63 12.03 -11.12
C LEU A 30 -2.94 11.53 -9.84
N LEU A 31 -2.86 12.36 -8.79
CA LEU A 31 -2.32 11.94 -7.50
C LEU A 31 -3.19 10.89 -6.80
N THR A 32 -4.50 11.00 -6.92
CA THR A 32 -5.45 9.98 -6.42
C THR A 32 -5.21 8.64 -7.12
N VAL A 33 -5.03 8.64 -8.44
CA VAL A 33 -4.70 7.42 -9.19
C VAL A 33 -3.35 6.84 -8.77
N ALA A 34 -2.33 7.69 -8.62
CA ALA A 34 -1.00 7.24 -8.22
C ALA A 34 -0.99 6.62 -6.81
N THR A 35 -1.66 7.25 -5.83
CA THR A 35 -1.79 6.71 -4.47
C THR A 35 -2.57 5.40 -4.44
N TRP A 36 -3.67 5.29 -5.22
CA TRP A 36 -4.38 4.02 -5.41
C TRP A 36 -3.49 2.92 -6.01
N GLN A 37 -2.67 3.25 -7.01
CA GLN A 37 -1.74 2.30 -7.63
C GLN A 37 -0.68 1.81 -6.63
N ASN A 38 -0.13 2.69 -5.80
CA ASN A 38 0.81 2.32 -4.74
C ASN A 38 0.16 1.37 -3.74
N TYR A 39 -1.06 1.69 -3.27
CA TYR A 39 -1.83 0.84 -2.38
C TYR A 39 -2.08 -0.55 -3.00
N SER A 40 -2.58 -0.58 -4.24
CA SER A 40 -2.88 -1.83 -4.95
C SER A 40 -1.64 -2.67 -5.21
N ALA A 41 -0.49 -2.05 -5.50
CA ALA A 41 0.78 -2.75 -5.71
C ALA A 41 1.28 -3.38 -4.40
N ALA A 42 1.21 -2.66 -3.28
CA ALA A 42 1.57 -3.20 -1.97
C ALA A 42 0.68 -4.40 -1.57
N ALA A 43 -0.63 -4.32 -1.85
CA ALA A 43 -1.56 -5.43 -1.64
C ALA A 43 -1.23 -6.65 -2.52
N ASP A 44 -0.92 -6.44 -3.80
CA ASP A 44 -0.54 -7.51 -4.73
C ASP A 44 0.77 -8.18 -4.31
N ILE A 45 1.78 -7.40 -3.88
CA ILE A 45 3.05 -7.94 -3.36
C ILE A 45 2.80 -8.83 -2.15
N ALA A 46 2.02 -8.35 -1.17
CA ALA A 46 1.67 -9.12 0.03
C ALA A 46 0.93 -10.42 -0.32
N SER A 47 -0.04 -10.36 -1.23
CA SER A 47 -0.78 -11.52 -1.69
C SER A 47 0.12 -12.54 -2.40
N ARG A 48 1.05 -12.09 -3.24
CA ARG A 48 1.99 -12.97 -3.94
C ARG A 48 3.00 -13.60 -2.99
N GLU A 49 3.46 -12.87 -1.98
CA GLU A 49 4.36 -13.41 -0.95
C GLU A 49 3.65 -14.52 -0.15
N ALA A 50 2.41 -14.28 0.28
CA ALA A 50 1.60 -15.31 0.93
C ALA A 50 1.40 -16.53 0.02
N ALA A 51 1.15 -16.32 -1.28
CA ALA A 51 1.01 -17.42 -2.23
C ALA A 51 2.30 -18.23 -2.40
N SER A 52 3.48 -17.60 -2.45
CA SER A 52 4.74 -18.33 -2.55
C SER A 52 5.06 -19.11 -1.27
N ILE A 53 4.68 -18.60 -0.09
CA ILE A 53 4.73 -19.36 1.17
C ILE A 53 3.87 -20.61 1.07
N ALA A 54 2.63 -20.49 0.58
CA ALA A 54 1.72 -21.64 0.46
C ALA A 54 2.24 -22.70 -0.51
N VAL A 55 2.79 -22.29 -1.66
CA VAL A 55 3.41 -23.19 -2.63
C VAL A 55 4.61 -23.89 -1.99
N LEU A 56 5.52 -23.14 -1.37
CA LEU A 56 6.70 -23.71 -0.71
C LEU A 56 6.31 -24.69 0.39
N TYR A 57 5.31 -24.37 1.21
CA TYR A 57 4.81 -25.28 2.25
C TYR A 57 4.33 -26.61 1.66
N ARG A 58 3.66 -26.57 0.51
CA ARG A 58 3.17 -27.76 -0.20
C ARG A 58 4.30 -28.52 -0.88
N ASP A 59 5.28 -27.85 -1.47
CA ASP A 59 6.43 -28.51 -2.08
C ASP A 59 7.22 -29.31 -1.03
N LEU A 60 7.35 -28.75 0.19
CA LEU A 60 7.97 -29.43 1.32
C LEU A 60 7.24 -30.70 1.76
N SER A 61 5.94 -30.88 1.45
CA SER A 61 5.24 -32.12 1.77
C SER A 61 5.68 -33.31 0.90
N GLY A 62 6.40 -33.05 -0.20
CA GLY A 62 7.00 -34.10 -1.03
C GLY A 62 8.37 -34.59 -0.50
N TYR A 63 8.90 -33.96 0.56
CA TYR A 63 10.14 -34.36 1.20
C TYR A 63 9.89 -35.53 2.16
N PRO A 64 10.92 -36.33 2.49
CA PRO A 64 10.82 -37.27 3.61
C PRO A 64 10.44 -36.54 4.90
N ASP A 65 9.53 -37.11 5.70
CA ASP A 65 8.97 -36.47 6.90
C ASP A 65 10.04 -35.93 7.86
N ALA A 66 11.17 -36.65 8.00
CA ALA A 66 12.31 -36.27 8.83
C ALA A 66 12.91 -34.90 8.48
N VAL A 67 12.73 -34.43 7.24
CA VAL A 67 13.23 -33.13 6.75
C VAL A 67 12.08 -32.18 6.41
N GLY A 68 11.01 -32.69 5.80
CA GLY A 68 9.85 -31.89 5.37
C GLY A 68 9.11 -31.25 6.54
N GLN A 69 8.82 -32.01 7.61
CA GLN A 69 8.06 -31.49 8.75
C GLN A 69 8.80 -30.37 9.51
N PRO A 70 10.11 -30.48 9.83
CA PRO A 70 10.86 -29.36 10.41
C PRO A 70 10.85 -28.10 9.54
N LEU A 71 10.98 -28.23 8.22
CA LEU A 71 10.95 -27.08 7.30
C LEU A 71 9.55 -26.46 7.23
N GLN A 72 8.50 -27.27 7.17
CA GLN A 72 7.11 -26.81 7.22
C GLN A 72 6.80 -26.07 8.53
N ALA A 73 7.30 -26.56 9.66
CA ALA A 73 7.15 -25.91 10.96
C ALA A 73 7.88 -24.55 11.01
N GLN A 74 9.10 -24.45 10.47
CA GLN A 74 9.81 -23.18 10.36
C GLN A 74 9.08 -22.18 9.46
N LEU A 75 8.54 -22.62 8.33
CA LEU A 75 7.80 -21.76 7.40
C LEU A 75 6.47 -21.27 8.01
N ARG A 76 5.79 -22.11 8.80
CA ARG A 76 4.65 -21.69 9.61
C ARG A 76 5.04 -20.63 10.63
N ALA A 77 6.09 -20.87 11.42
CA ALA A 77 6.56 -19.92 12.43
C ALA A 77 6.92 -18.55 11.80
N TYR A 78 7.56 -18.57 10.63
CA TYR A 78 7.82 -17.38 9.82
C TYR A 78 6.53 -16.65 9.43
N THR A 79 5.52 -17.39 8.96
CA THR A 79 4.22 -16.82 8.55
C THR A 79 3.46 -16.24 9.74
N GLU A 80 3.52 -16.87 10.91
CA GLU A 80 2.96 -16.35 12.16
C GLU A 80 3.69 -15.07 12.61
N SER A 81 5.03 -15.05 12.49
CA SER A 81 5.87 -13.88 12.79
C SER A 81 5.51 -12.68 11.92
N ILE A 82 5.23 -12.91 10.62
CA ILE A 82 4.71 -11.87 9.71
C ILE A 82 3.43 -11.24 10.28
N VAL A 83 2.42 -12.06 10.59
CA VAL A 83 1.10 -11.57 11.02
C VAL A 83 1.17 -10.89 12.39
N GLN A 84 1.88 -11.51 13.35
CA GLN A 84 1.85 -11.10 14.75
C GLN A 84 2.85 -9.99 15.10
N ARG A 85 3.97 -9.88 14.38
CA ARG A 85 5.05 -8.95 14.72
C ARG A 85 5.32 -7.97 13.60
N SER A 86 5.55 -8.46 12.39
CA SER A 86 5.98 -7.60 11.29
C SER A 86 4.86 -6.71 10.79
N TRP A 87 3.64 -7.22 10.58
CA TRP A 87 2.52 -6.40 10.12
C TRP A 87 2.22 -5.23 11.08
N PRO A 88 2.13 -5.46 12.41
CA PRO A 88 1.97 -4.37 13.37
C PRO A 88 3.14 -3.35 13.39
N ALA A 89 4.37 -3.77 13.06
CA ALA A 89 5.49 -2.85 12.88
C ALA A 89 5.38 -2.04 11.57
N GLN A 90 4.99 -2.68 10.48
CA GLN A 90 4.78 -2.04 9.17
C GLN A 90 3.65 -1.01 9.22
N ARG A 91 2.59 -1.29 9.99
CA ARG A 91 1.53 -0.32 10.33
C ARG A 91 1.99 0.92 11.10
N ARG A 92 3.24 0.95 11.54
CA ARG A 92 3.89 2.10 12.17
C ARG A 92 5.03 2.68 11.31
N GLY A 93 5.12 2.26 10.06
CA GLY A 93 6.19 2.66 9.13
C GLY A 93 7.54 2.02 9.44
N MET A 94 7.59 0.94 10.23
CA MET A 94 8.83 0.28 10.64
C MET A 94 9.00 -1.07 9.95
N ALA A 95 10.21 -1.34 9.46
CA ALA A 95 10.61 -2.68 9.01
C ALA A 95 11.16 -3.47 10.19
N ASN A 96 10.60 -4.66 10.47
CA ASN A 96 11.19 -5.60 11.43
C ASN A 96 12.23 -6.48 10.73
N ASP A 97 13.43 -6.55 11.29
CA ASP A 97 14.55 -7.34 10.77
C ASP A 97 14.61 -8.77 11.33
N GLU A 98 13.75 -9.14 12.30
CA GLU A 98 13.70 -10.49 12.90
C GLU A 98 13.45 -11.59 11.86
N GLU A 99 12.51 -11.35 10.94
CA GLU A 99 12.19 -12.24 9.81
C GLU A 99 13.40 -12.63 8.95
N ARG A 100 14.39 -11.74 8.82
CA ARG A 100 15.59 -12.01 8.02
C ARG A 100 16.36 -13.19 8.61
N LEU A 101 16.44 -13.26 9.94
CA LEU A 101 17.13 -14.35 10.64
C LEU A 101 16.40 -15.68 10.45
N GLU A 102 15.07 -15.67 10.55
CA GLU A 102 14.22 -16.84 10.33
C GLU A 102 14.39 -17.39 8.91
N LEU A 103 14.31 -16.54 7.88
CA LEU A 103 14.54 -16.96 6.49
C LEU A 103 15.98 -17.42 6.23
N THR A 104 16.98 -16.82 6.87
CA THR A 104 18.38 -17.24 6.73
C THR A 104 18.61 -18.63 7.35
N GLN A 105 17.91 -18.96 8.44
CA GLN A 105 17.96 -20.29 9.04
C GLN A 105 17.24 -21.31 8.16
N PHE A 106 16.05 -20.97 7.67
CA PHE A 106 15.30 -21.80 6.73
C PHE A 106 16.10 -22.09 5.46
N GLN A 107 16.72 -21.06 4.86
CA GLN A 107 17.56 -21.22 3.66
C GLN A 107 18.69 -22.22 3.89
N ARG A 108 19.39 -22.13 5.03
CA ARG A 108 20.47 -23.06 5.36
C ARG A 108 19.94 -24.49 5.49
N ALA A 109 18.83 -24.69 6.19
CA ALA A 109 18.22 -26.01 6.33
C ALA A 109 17.79 -26.58 4.97
N LEU A 110 17.19 -25.75 4.12
CA LEU A 110 16.80 -26.14 2.77
C LEU A 110 18.03 -26.55 1.94
N LEU A 111 19.03 -25.68 1.80
CA LEU A 111 20.21 -25.94 0.96
C LEU A 111 21.09 -27.11 1.43
N HIS A 112 21.06 -27.46 2.72
CA HIS A 112 21.78 -28.62 3.27
C HIS A 112 20.97 -29.92 3.23
N THR A 113 19.76 -29.91 2.67
CA THR A 113 18.97 -31.13 2.50
C THR A 113 19.56 -31.99 1.39
N GLU A 114 19.98 -33.21 1.72
CA GLU A 114 20.42 -34.18 0.72
C GLU A 114 19.21 -34.88 0.07
N VAL A 115 19.21 -34.94 -1.26
CA VAL A 115 18.18 -35.60 -2.07
C VAL A 115 18.77 -36.74 -2.89
N SER A 116 18.17 -37.93 -2.80
CA SER A 116 18.77 -39.16 -3.34
C SER A 116 18.18 -39.60 -4.68
N SER A 117 16.91 -39.26 -4.96
CA SER A 117 16.26 -39.63 -6.23
C SER A 117 16.19 -38.46 -7.23
N MET A 118 16.10 -38.77 -8.53
CA MET A 118 15.90 -37.74 -9.56
C MET A 118 14.60 -36.96 -9.35
N SER A 119 13.52 -37.62 -8.90
CA SER A 119 12.26 -36.93 -8.60
C SER A 119 12.40 -35.94 -7.43
N GLN A 120 13.16 -36.31 -6.39
CA GLN A 120 13.46 -35.43 -5.27
C GLN A 120 14.38 -34.27 -5.68
N GLN A 121 15.32 -34.49 -6.60
CA GLN A 121 16.16 -33.40 -7.13
C GLN A 121 15.34 -32.35 -7.88
N VAL A 122 14.38 -32.76 -8.70
CA VAL A 122 13.48 -31.83 -9.40
C VAL A 122 12.64 -31.03 -8.40
N LEU A 123 12.02 -31.71 -7.43
CA LEU A 123 11.25 -31.06 -6.36
C LEU A 123 12.12 -30.10 -5.53
N HIS A 124 13.35 -30.49 -5.24
CA HIS A 124 14.28 -29.67 -4.46
C HIS A 124 14.70 -28.41 -5.18
N SER A 125 15.00 -28.51 -6.48
CA SER A 125 15.26 -27.36 -7.34
C SER A 125 14.06 -26.41 -7.39
N GLU A 126 12.84 -26.93 -7.49
CA GLU A 126 11.62 -26.13 -7.48
C GLU A 126 11.43 -25.42 -6.13
N ALA A 127 11.61 -26.12 -5.01
CA ALA A 127 11.52 -25.53 -3.68
C ALA A 127 12.53 -24.39 -3.47
N ILE A 128 13.76 -24.53 -3.98
CA ILE A 128 14.77 -23.45 -3.96
C ILE A 128 14.32 -22.27 -4.82
N ALA A 129 13.77 -22.51 -6.01
CA ALA A 129 13.26 -21.46 -6.87
C ALA A 129 12.09 -20.69 -6.21
N THR A 130 11.14 -21.41 -5.61
CA THR A 130 10.03 -20.82 -4.85
C THR A 130 10.52 -20.04 -3.64
N PHE A 131 11.53 -20.55 -2.92
CA PHE A 131 12.16 -19.82 -1.82
C PHE A 131 12.82 -18.51 -2.28
N ASN A 132 13.57 -18.52 -3.39
CA ASN A 132 14.15 -17.30 -3.94
C ASN A 132 13.08 -16.28 -4.33
N LYS A 133 11.94 -16.75 -4.86
CA LYS A 133 10.80 -15.89 -5.17
C LYS A 133 10.17 -15.28 -3.91
N LEU A 134 10.05 -16.06 -2.83
CA LEU A 134 9.60 -15.56 -1.53
C LEU A 134 10.53 -14.45 -1.00
N VAL A 135 11.85 -14.65 -1.05
CA VAL A 135 12.82 -13.65 -0.59
C VAL A 135 12.70 -12.35 -1.39
N GLU A 136 12.55 -12.44 -2.72
CA GLU A 136 12.36 -11.27 -3.57
C GLU A 136 11.04 -10.52 -3.25
N LEU A 137 9.95 -11.25 -3.07
CA LEU A 137 8.65 -10.64 -2.71
C LEU A 137 8.69 -9.99 -1.32
N ARG A 138 9.36 -10.60 -0.35
CA ARG A 138 9.61 -9.99 0.96
C ARG A 138 10.35 -8.67 0.81
N ARG A 139 11.42 -8.64 0.01
CA ARG A 139 12.20 -7.42 -0.23
C ARG A 139 11.33 -6.31 -0.80
N GLN A 140 10.52 -6.62 -1.81
CA GLN A 140 9.55 -5.68 -2.39
C GLN A 140 8.53 -5.18 -1.35
N ARG A 141 8.03 -6.06 -0.48
CA ARG A 141 7.11 -5.68 0.62
C ARG A 141 7.77 -4.69 1.58
N ILE A 142 9.01 -4.95 1.98
CA ILE A 142 9.75 -4.04 2.89
C ILE A 142 10.02 -2.69 2.20
N GLU A 143 10.40 -2.70 0.93
CA GLU A 143 10.58 -1.47 0.14
C GLU A 143 9.27 -0.67 0.03
N SER A 144 8.12 -1.33 -0.11
CA SER A 144 6.81 -0.65 -0.20
C SER A 144 6.32 -0.01 1.10
N ILE A 145 6.93 -0.30 2.27
CA ILE A 145 6.57 0.36 3.54
C ILE A 145 6.80 1.87 3.46
N SER A 146 7.86 2.29 2.77
CA SER A 146 8.25 3.70 2.64
C SER A 146 7.63 4.39 1.42
N ALA A 147 6.81 3.68 0.64
CA ALA A 147 6.13 4.25 -0.52
C ALA A 147 5.16 5.34 -0.05
N SER A 148 5.37 6.56 -0.54
CA SER A 148 4.57 7.74 -0.24
C SER A 148 4.72 8.78 -1.35
N VAL A 149 3.76 9.69 -1.43
CA VAL A 149 3.78 10.87 -2.28
C VAL A 149 4.87 11.82 -1.77
N PRO A 150 5.83 12.23 -2.62
CA PRO A 150 6.86 13.19 -2.26
C PRO A 150 6.28 14.46 -1.63
N GLY A 151 6.92 14.96 -0.56
CA GLY A 151 6.45 16.13 0.18
C GLY A 151 6.25 17.40 -0.66
N VAL A 152 6.98 17.53 -1.78
CA VAL A 152 6.78 18.63 -2.74
C VAL A 152 5.41 18.58 -3.44
N LEU A 153 4.90 17.38 -3.73
CA LEU A 153 3.58 17.21 -4.33
C LEU A 153 2.49 17.48 -3.29
N TRP A 154 2.70 17.08 -2.03
CA TRP A 154 1.83 17.48 -0.91
C TRP A 154 1.77 19.01 -0.75
N ALA A 155 2.90 19.70 -0.84
CA ALA A 155 2.92 21.16 -0.82
C ALA A 155 2.08 21.75 -1.96
N ALA A 156 2.20 21.22 -3.18
CA ALA A 156 1.39 21.64 -4.32
C ALA A 156 -0.12 21.40 -4.09
N VAL A 157 -0.50 20.26 -3.50
CA VAL A 157 -1.89 19.94 -3.14
C VAL A 157 -2.46 20.96 -2.16
N LEU A 158 -1.73 21.26 -1.07
CA LEU A 158 -2.18 22.17 -0.02
C LEU A 158 -2.20 23.63 -0.47
N ILE A 159 -1.17 24.06 -1.21
CA ILE A 159 -1.13 25.41 -1.80
C ILE A 159 -2.28 25.58 -2.81
N GLY A 160 -2.50 24.58 -3.67
CA GLY A 160 -3.61 24.58 -4.62
C GLY A 160 -4.98 24.64 -3.94
N ALA A 161 -5.17 23.90 -2.83
CA ALA A 161 -6.39 23.94 -2.03
C ALA A 161 -6.63 25.35 -1.46
N LEU A 162 -5.60 25.93 -0.85
CA LEU A 162 -5.66 27.28 -0.29
C LEU A 162 -5.99 28.31 -1.38
N LEU A 163 -5.27 28.29 -2.50
CA LEU A 163 -5.49 29.22 -3.62
C LEU A 163 -6.90 29.09 -4.18
N THR A 164 -7.40 27.87 -4.35
CA THR A 164 -8.75 27.61 -4.88
C THR A 164 -9.82 28.18 -3.95
N ILE A 165 -9.69 27.98 -2.64
CA ILE A 165 -10.63 28.51 -1.65
C ILE A 165 -10.54 30.04 -1.58
N VAL A 166 -9.33 30.61 -1.50
CA VAL A 166 -9.12 32.06 -1.44
C VAL A 166 -9.65 32.76 -2.69
N PHE A 167 -9.40 32.20 -3.88
CA PHE A 167 -9.90 32.74 -5.14
C PHE A 167 -11.44 32.76 -5.19
N SER A 168 -12.11 31.79 -4.55
CA SER A 168 -13.58 31.77 -4.50
C SER A 168 -14.19 33.03 -3.85
N TYR A 169 -13.44 33.73 -3.00
CA TYR A 169 -13.88 35.00 -2.39
C TYR A 169 -13.77 36.20 -3.33
N CYS A 170 -13.12 36.07 -4.50
CA CYS A 170 -13.06 37.13 -5.51
C CYS A 170 -14.38 37.28 -6.29
N PHE A 171 -15.33 36.35 -6.17
CA PHE A 171 -16.63 36.46 -6.83
C PHE A 171 -17.55 37.44 -6.08
N VAL A 172 -18.23 38.30 -6.82
CA VAL A 172 -19.27 39.20 -6.26
C VAL A 172 -20.60 38.46 -6.25
N VAL A 173 -21.07 38.09 -5.06
CA VAL A 173 -22.36 37.38 -4.85
C VAL A 173 -23.28 38.24 -3.98
N VAL A 174 -24.55 38.36 -4.37
CA VAL A 174 -25.53 39.24 -3.70
C VAL A 174 -25.86 38.79 -2.28
N SER A 175 -25.86 37.47 -2.01
CA SER A 175 -26.17 36.93 -0.69
C SER A 175 -24.99 36.17 -0.08
N LEU A 176 -24.64 36.53 1.15
CA LEU A 176 -23.56 35.88 1.90
C LEU A 176 -23.83 34.38 2.12
N ARG A 177 -25.11 34.00 2.33
CA ARG A 177 -25.52 32.60 2.51
C ARG A 177 -25.23 31.76 1.27
N LEU A 178 -25.53 32.28 0.08
CA LEU A 178 -25.24 31.58 -1.17
C LEU A 178 -23.75 31.48 -1.42
N HIS A 179 -22.99 32.56 -1.17
CA HIS A 179 -21.53 32.53 -1.31
C HIS A 179 -20.91 31.49 -0.36
N ALA A 180 -21.31 31.50 0.91
CA ALA A 180 -20.85 30.52 1.90
C ALA A 180 -21.21 29.08 1.51
N LEU A 181 -22.39 28.85 0.95
CA LEU A 181 -22.79 27.52 0.45
C LEU A 181 -21.90 27.07 -0.72
N LEU A 182 -21.67 27.93 -1.72
CA LEU A 182 -20.86 27.59 -2.89
C LEU A 182 -19.39 27.34 -2.52
N THR A 183 -18.79 28.21 -1.71
CA THR A 183 -17.43 28.03 -1.20
C THR A 183 -17.35 26.79 -0.29
N GLY A 184 -18.39 26.52 0.51
CA GLY A 184 -18.46 25.34 1.36
C GLY A 184 -18.49 24.04 0.54
N LEU A 185 -19.28 23.97 -0.54
CA LEU A 185 -19.31 22.83 -1.44
C LEU A 185 -17.97 22.62 -2.16
N LEU A 186 -17.33 23.70 -2.61
CA LEU A 186 -15.98 23.66 -3.19
C LEU A 186 -14.95 23.13 -2.18
N ALA A 187 -14.95 23.67 -0.96
CA ALA A 187 -14.04 23.26 0.11
C ALA A 187 -14.28 21.79 0.51
N LEU A 188 -15.54 21.34 0.56
CA LEU A 188 -15.88 19.94 0.81
C LEU A 188 -15.32 19.03 -0.29
N MET A 189 -15.52 19.38 -1.56
CA MET A 189 -15.00 18.60 -2.69
C MET A 189 -13.47 18.49 -2.66
N VAL A 190 -12.78 19.62 -2.45
CA VAL A 190 -11.31 19.63 -2.29
C VAL A 190 -10.90 18.80 -1.08
N GLY A 191 -11.59 18.96 0.05
CA GLY A 191 -11.32 18.20 1.27
C GLY A 191 -11.46 16.69 1.08
N VAL A 192 -12.49 16.23 0.35
CA VAL A 192 -12.68 14.81 0.02
C VAL A 192 -11.54 14.29 -0.85
N MET A 193 -11.09 15.05 -1.85
CA MET A 193 -9.95 14.64 -2.70
C MET A 193 -8.64 14.59 -1.90
N VAL A 194 -8.37 15.60 -1.09
CA VAL A 194 -7.18 15.64 -0.23
C VAL A 194 -7.21 14.50 0.80
N PHE A 195 -8.36 14.23 1.40
CA PHE A 195 -8.55 13.09 2.30
C PHE A 195 -8.29 11.76 1.59
N LEU A 196 -8.82 11.57 0.38
CA LEU A 196 -8.61 10.34 -0.38
C LEU A 196 -7.15 10.10 -0.72
N ILE A 197 -6.43 11.15 -1.14
CA ILE A 197 -4.98 11.09 -1.35
C ILE A 197 -4.28 10.71 -0.04
N ALA A 198 -4.59 11.39 1.08
CA ALA A 198 -4.02 11.09 2.38
C ALA A 198 -4.27 9.65 2.85
N ALA A 199 -5.48 9.15 2.65
CA ALA A 199 -5.89 7.82 3.09
C ALA A 199 -5.19 6.70 2.31
N LEU A 200 -4.80 6.95 1.06
CA LEU A 200 -4.13 5.97 0.20
C LEU A 200 -2.61 6.17 0.10
N ASP A 201 -2.10 7.30 0.59
CA ASP A 201 -0.70 7.70 0.43
C ASP A 201 0.29 6.69 1.01
N HIS A 202 -0.04 6.18 2.20
CA HIS A 202 0.79 5.22 2.94
C HIS A 202 0.07 3.87 3.02
N PRO A 203 0.43 2.87 2.18
CA PRO A 203 -0.36 1.64 2.03
C PRO A 203 -0.59 0.82 3.29
N TYR A 204 0.28 0.97 4.30
CA TYR A 204 0.21 0.23 5.55
C TYR A 204 -0.31 1.06 6.73
N LEU A 205 -0.49 2.38 6.58
CA LEU A 205 -0.93 3.26 7.68
C LEU A 205 -2.44 3.53 7.60
N GLY A 206 -3.09 3.70 8.75
CA GLY A 206 -4.49 4.09 8.85
C GLY A 206 -5.50 2.96 8.60
N ASP A 207 -6.78 3.33 8.56
CA ASP A 207 -7.90 2.39 8.44
C ASP A 207 -8.03 1.79 7.03
N VAL A 208 -7.64 2.56 6.00
CA VAL A 208 -7.57 2.10 4.60
C VAL A 208 -6.15 1.60 4.35
N SER A 209 -5.82 0.43 4.90
CA SER A 209 -4.48 -0.16 4.80
C SER A 209 -4.53 -1.61 4.30
N VAL A 210 -3.41 -2.06 3.74
CA VAL A 210 -3.22 -3.46 3.33
C VAL A 210 -3.27 -4.36 4.57
N SER A 211 -4.19 -5.34 4.55
CA SER A 211 -4.36 -6.30 5.64
C SER A 211 -3.41 -7.50 5.51
N PRO A 212 -3.10 -8.19 6.62
CA PRO A 212 -2.34 -9.44 6.61
C PRO A 212 -3.17 -10.66 6.21
N ASP A 213 -4.42 -10.47 5.73
CA ASP A 213 -5.40 -11.55 5.56
C ASP A 213 -4.92 -12.65 4.62
N ALA A 214 -4.11 -12.31 3.61
CA ALA A 214 -3.53 -13.30 2.70
C ALA A 214 -2.65 -14.32 3.47
N TYR A 215 -1.84 -13.87 4.42
CA TYR A 215 -1.03 -14.76 5.27
C TYR A 215 -1.89 -15.55 6.25
N GLN A 216 -2.92 -14.91 6.81
CA GLN A 216 -3.86 -15.58 7.70
C GLN A 216 -4.59 -16.72 6.99
N VAL A 217 -5.02 -16.51 5.74
CA VAL A 217 -5.62 -17.55 4.89
C VAL A 217 -4.66 -18.72 4.67
N VAL A 218 -3.36 -18.46 4.50
CA VAL A 218 -2.35 -19.52 4.37
C VAL A 218 -2.22 -20.31 5.68
N LEU A 219 -2.13 -19.64 6.82
CA LEU A 219 -2.08 -20.28 8.13
C LEU A 219 -3.30 -21.17 8.37
N ASP A 220 -4.50 -20.64 8.11
CA ASP A 220 -5.77 -21.29 8.46
C ASP A 220 -6.19 -22.38 7.48
N LYS A 221 -5.85 -22.27 6.19
CA LYS A 221 -6.36 -23.18 5.14
C LYS A 221 -5.30 -24.09 4.54
N VAL A 222 -4.04 -23.65 4.49
CA VAL A 222 -2.94 -24.43 3.90
C VAL A 222 -2.15 -25.12 4.99
N MET A 223 -1.89 -24.40 6.08
CA MET A 223 -1.16 -24.89 7.23
C MET A 223 -2.12 -25.32 8.35
N ALA A 224 -3.37 -25.67 8.10
CA ALA A 224 -4.17 -26.23 9.19
C ALA A 224 -3.49 -27.52 9.72
N PRO A 225 -3.37 -27.73 11.04
CA PRO A 225 -2.99 -29.04 11.55
C PRO A 225 -4.02 -30.05 11.02
N THR A 226 -3.56 -31.14 10.41
CA THR A 226 -4.44 -32.24 9.99
C THR A 226 -5.18 -32.76 11.23
N PRO A 227 -6.51 -32.93 11.17
CA PRO A 227 -7.31 -33.44 12.28
C PRO A 227 -6.93 -34.86 12.69
#